data_AF-A0A8I1IQN4-F1
#
_entry.id   AF-A0A8I1IQN4-F1
#
_cell.length_a   1.000
_cell.length_b   1.000
_cell.length_c   1.000
_cell.angle_alpha   90.00
_cell.angle_beta   90.00
_cell.angle_gamma   90.00
#
_symmetry.space_group_name_H-M   'P 1'
#
loop_
_entity.id
_entity.type
_entity.pdbx_description
1 polymer ?
#
loop_
_entity_poly.entity_id
_entity_poly.type
_entity_poly.pdbx_seq_one_letter_code
_entity_poly.pdbx_strand_id
1 'polypeptide(L)'
;MSAFFVSYGTIDDTVDAFREIERGPCDADALGRALLALNAEAMRQRYPQILTERLECGRTEHAAYIDAARAYTYRPGHKDPRQRAKSAACLAYQCTEGDVPETPLGKRLDAVETAMAAAHPWRREEEWVSATGDRFVRVFSDGLIWHRDRSEGPEWWRDAAPAGAAPC
;
A
#
# COMPACT_ATOMS: atom_id res chain seq x y z
N MET A 1 -2.59 11.74 7.91
CA MET A 1 -3.60 10.94 7.20
C MET A 1 -4.69 10.58 8.20
N SER A 2 -5.96 10.67 7.81
CA SER A 2 -7.07 10.08 8.59
C SER A 2 -6.97 8.56 8.50
N ALA A 3 -7.26 7.87 9.60
CA ALA A 3 -7.39 6.41 9.59
C ALA A 3 -8.83 6.03 9.23
N PHE A 4 -8.96 5.01 8.38
CA PHE A 4 -10.23 4.58 7.80
C PHE A 4 -10.20 3.07 7.57
N PHE A 5 -11.39 2.48 7.55
CA PHE A 5 -11.58 1.12 7.09
C PHE A 5 -11.09 0.97 5.66
N VAL A 6 -10.13 0.07 5.43
CA VAL A 6 -9.55 -0.09 4.09
C VAL A 6 -10.54 -0.71 3.10
N SER A 7 -10.38 -0.38 1.83
CA SER A 7 -11.20 -0.92 0.74
C SER A 7 -10.88 -2.39 0.46
N TYR A 8 -11.81 -3.12 -0.16
CA TYR A 8 -11.56 -4.50 -0.59
C TYR A 8 -10.44 -4.59 -1.63
N GLY A 9 -10.31 -3.61 -2.53
CA GLY A 9 -9.19 -3.59 -3.49
C GLY A 9 -7.83 -3.52 -2.80
N THR A 10 -7.73 -2.79 -1.70
CA THR A 10 -6.51 -2.76 -0.86
C THR A 10 -6.22 -4.12 -0.23
N ILE A 11 -7.25 -4.83 0.23
CA ILE A 11 -7.11 -6.17 0.81
C ILE A 11 -6.74 -7.20 -0.27
N ASP A 12 -7.42 -7.19 -1.41
CA ASP A 12 -7.14 -8.06 -2.56
C ASP A 12 -5.67 -7.93 -3.01
N ASP A 13 -5.20 -6.69 -3.19
CA ASP A 13 -3.80 -6.39 -3.52
C ASP A 13 -2.82 -6.88 -2.45
N THR A 14 -3.19 -6.78 -1.17
CA THR A 14 -2.35 -7.22 -0.06
C THR A 14 -2.32 -8.75 0.03
N VAL A 15 -3.44 -9.43 -0.24
CA VAL A 15 -3.48 -10.90 -0.36
C VAL A 15 -2.57 -11.35 -1.49
N ASP A 16 -2.59 -10.68 -2.64
CA ASP A 16 -1.65 -10.96 -3.74
C ASP A 16 -0.18 -10.76 -3.31
N ALA A 17 0.13 -9.71 -2.55
CA ALA A 17 1.47 -9.49 -2.00
C ALA A 17 1.92 -10.62 -1.06
N PHE A 18 1.06 -11.08 -0.14
CA PHE A 18 1.34 -12.23 0.71
C PHE A 18 1.66 -13.49 -0.10
N ARG A 19 0.85 -13.77 -1.13
CA ARG A 19 1.04 -14.94 -2.00
C ARG A 19 2.34 -14.88 -2.78
N GLU A 20 2.74 -13.68 -3.20
CA GLU A 20 3.98 -13.44 -3.93
C GLU A 20 5.23 -13.66 -3.06
N ILE A 21 5.21 -13.15 -1.83
CA ILE A 21 6.35 -13.17 -0.90
C ILE A 21 6.46 -14.52 -0.18
N GLU A 22 5.39 -15.03 0.43
CA GLU A 22 5.46 -16.23 1.27
C GLU A 22 5.43 -17.53 0.44
N ARG A 23 4.93 -17.50 -0.80
CA ARG A 23 4.92 -18.61 -1.79
C ARG A 23 4.37 -19.96 -1.28
N GLY A 24 3.60 -19.95 -0.19
CA GLY A 24 2.97 -21.13 0.39
C GLY A 24 1.51 -21.32 -0.03
N PRO A 25 0.92 -22.51 0.21
CA PRO A 25 -0.52 -22.68 0.07
C PRO A 25 -1.24 -21.73 1.03
N CYS A 26 -2.04 -20.83 0.47
CA CYS A 26 -2.81 -19.86 1.21
C CYS A 26 -4.25 -19.87 0.72
N ASP A 27 -5.19 -20.05 1.64
CA ASP A 27 -6.59 -19.75 1.37
C ASP A 27 -6.73 -18.21 1.31
N ALA A 28 -6.88 -17.69 0.09
CA ALA A 28 -6.94 -16.25 -0.18
C ALA A 28 -8.16 -15.59 0.47
N ASP A 29 -9.29 -16.29 0.52
CA ASP A 29 -10.50 -15.81 1.17
C ASP A 29 -10.27 -15.71 2.69
N ALA A 30 -9.71 -16.76 3.29
CA ALA A 30 -9.42 -16.77 4.73
C ALA A 30 -8.40 -15.69 5.12
N LEU A 31 -7.35 -15.49 4.31
CA LEU A 31 -6.37 -14.44 4.55
C LEU A 31 -6.99 -13.04 4.44
N GLY A 32 -7.77 -12.77 3.39
CA GLY A 32 -8.39 -11.45 3.23
C GLY A 32 -9.39 -11.14 4.34
N ARG A 33 -10.17 -12.13 4.80
CA ARG A 33 -11.02 -11.99 5.99
C ARG A 33 -10.20 -11.66 7.25
N ALA A 34 -9.07 -12.34 7.44
CA ALA A 34 -8.20 -12.11 8.59
C ALA A 34 -7.55 -10.71 8.55
N LEU A 35 -7.15 -10.23 7.37
CA LEU A 35 -6.62 -8.87 7.18
C LEU A 35 -7.67 -7.78 7.42
N LEU A 36 -8.90 -7.99 6.97
CA LEU A 36 -10.03 -7.09 7.28
C LEU A 36 -10.31 -7.04 8.79
N ALA A 37 -10.32 -8.20 9.45
CA ALA A 37 -10.49 -8.27 10.90
C ALA A 37 -9.34 -7.57 11.65
N LEU A 38 -8.10 -7.68 11.16
CA LEU A 38 -6.94 -6.99 11.70
C LEU A 38 -7.09 -5.46 11.62
N ASN A 39 -7.51 -4.93 10.47
CA ASN A 39 -7.79 -3.50 10.30
C ASN A 39 -8.94 -3.03 11.20
N ALA A 40 -10.00 -3.85 11.33
CA ALA A 40 -11.12 -3.53 12.21
C ALA A 40 -10.68 -3.39 13.66
N GLU A 41 -9.82 -4.30 14.13
CA GLU A 41 -9.27 -4.27 15.48
C GLU A 41 -8.39 -3.03 15.70
N ALA A 42 -7.55 -2.65 14.73
CA ALA A 42 -6.74 -1.44 14.82
C ALA A 42 -7.62 -0.18 14.92
N MET A 43 -8.66 -0.10 14.09
CA MET A 43 -9.65 0.99 14.12
C MET A 43 -10.38 1.04 15.45
N ARG A 44 -10.75 -0.11 16.02
CA ARG A 44 -11.41 -0.21 17.32
C ARG A 44 -10.54 0.35 18.45
N GLN A 45 -9.24 0.04 18.44
CA GLN A 45 -8.29 0.50 19.44
C GLN A 45 -8.00 2.00 19.31
N ARG A 46 -7.89 2.52 18.08
CA ARG A 46 -7.62 3.95 17.82
C ARG A 46 -8.84 4.86 18.04
N TYR A 47 -10.03 4.40 17.68
CA TYR A 47 -11.24 5.21 17.66
C TYR A 47 -12.42 4.52 18.36
N PRO A 48 -12.44 4.47 19.70
CA PRO A 48 -13.51 3.80 20.44
C PRO A 48 -14.94 4.27 20.09
N GLN A 49 -15.10 5.53 19.63
CA GLN A 49 -16.38 6.08 19.24
C GLN A 49 -17.06 5.34 18.06
N ILE A 50 -16.30 4.64 17.20
CA ILE A 50 -16.87 3.82 16.11
C ILE A 50 -17.70 2.64 16.63
N LEU A 51 -17.58 2.33 17.93
CA LEU A 51 -18.37 1.32 18.63
C LEU A 51 -19.69 1.88 19.18
N THR A 52 -19.83 3.19 19.28
CA THR A 52 -20.99 3.84 19.93
C THR A 52 -21.82 4.64 18.94
N GLU A 53 -21.19 5.27 17.95
CA GLU A 53 -21.88 6.01 16.91
C GLU A 53 -22.62 5.06 15.96
N ARG A 54 -23.91 5.31 15.77
CA ARG A 54 -24.79 4.50 14.94
C ARG A 54 -25.01 5.16 13.58
N LEU A 55 -24.91 4.36 12.54
CA LEU A 55 -25.37 4.67 11.20
C LEU A 55 -26.90 4.75 11.16
N GLU A 56 -27.47 5.29 10.08
CA GLU A 56 -28.93 5.37 9.86
C GLU A 56 -29.63 4.01 9.98
N CYS A 57 -28.94 2.92 9.63
CA CYS A 57 -29.45 1.55 9.77
C CYS A 57 -29.46 1.00 11.21
N GLY A 58 -29.09 1.81 12.20
CA GLY A 58 -29.06 1.43 13.62
C GLY A 58 -27.84 0.60 14.05
N ARG A 59 -26.98 0.20 13.12
CA ARG A 59 -25.70 -0.49 13.41
C ARG A 59 -24.57 0.52 13.60
N THR A 60 -23.52 0.11 14.31
CA THR A 60 -22.29 0.89 14.41
C THR A 60 -21.42 0.65 13.17
N GLU A 61 -20.55 1.60 12.84
CA GLU A 61 -19.67 1.48 11.67
C GLU A 61 -18.79 0.22 11.77
N HIS A 62 -18.25 -0.04 12.96
CA HIS A 62 -17.45 -1.24 13.23
C HIS A 62 -18.25 -2.54 13.06
N ALA A 63 -19.51 -2.59 13.54
CA ALA A 63 -20.33 -3.78 13.37
C ALA A 63 -20.63 -4.06 11.89
N ALA A 64 -20.97 -3.00 11.12
CA ALA A 64 -21.20 -3.12 9.69
C ALA A 64 -19.94 -3.59 8.95
N TYR A 65 -18.76 -3.10 9.34
CA TYR A 65 -17.49 -3.52 8.75
C TYR A 65 -17.13 -4.97 9.06
N ILE A 66 -17.33 -5.44 10.30
CA ILE A 66 -17.10 -6.84 10.68
C ILE A 66 -18.03 -7.79 9.90
N ASP A 67 -19.30 -7.43 9.71
CA ASP A 67 -20.23 -8.22 8.89
C ASP A 67 -19.76 -8.29 7.43
N ALA A 68 -19.34 -7.15 6.88
CA ALA A 68 -18.78 -7.06 5.53
C ALA A 68 -17.51 -7.93 5.40
N ALA A 69 -16.62 -7.86 6.39
CA ALA A 69 -15.41 -8.67 6.46
C ALA A 69 -15.73 -10.17 6.46
N ARG A 70 -16.77 -10.62 7.16
CA ARG A 70 -17.19 -12.04 7.14
C ARG A 70 -17.68 -12.48 5.75
N ALA A 71 -18.32 -11.58 5.01
CA ALA A 71 -18.82 -11.84 3.66
C ALA A 71 -17.75 -11.66 2.57
N TYR A 72 -16.52 -11.27 2.92
CA TYR A 72 -15.45 -11.05 1.97
C TYR A 72 -15.15 -12.31 1.16
N THR A 73 -15.01 -12.09 -0.15
CA THR A 73 -14.57 -13.06 -1.15
C THR A 73 -13.46 -12.40 -1.94
N TYR A 74 -12.30 -13.05 -1.96
CA TYR A 74 -11.11 -12.64 -2.64
C TYR A 74 -11.35 -12.50 -4.14
N ARG A 75 -10.82 -11.40 -4.69
CA ARG A 75 -10.70 -11.21 -6.13
C ARG A 75 -9.23 -10.93 -6.43
N PRO A 76 -8.67 -11.47 -7.52
CA PRO A 76 -7.34 -11.08 -7.96
C PRO A 76 -7.24 -9.56 -8.07
N GLY A 77 -6.26 -8.99 -7.37
CA GLY A 77 -6.05 -7.55 -7.31
C GLY A 77 -5.40 -7.02 -8.58
N HIS A 78 -4.77 -5.85 -8.45
CA HIS A 78 -4.02 -5.23 -9.53
C HIS A 78 -2.86 -6.14 -9.97
N LYS A 79 -2.56 -6.11 -11.27
CA LYS A 79 -1.39 -6.82 -11.83
C LYS A 79 -0.06 -6.09 -11.57
N ASP A 80 -0.12 -4.80 -11.25
CA ASP A 80 1.06 -3.99 -10.99
C ASP A 80 1.60 -4.29 -9.57
N PRO A 81 2.81 -4.85 -9.45
CA PRO A 81 3.39 -5.16 -8.14
C PRO A 81 3.67 -3.90 -7.31
N ARG A 82 3.88 -2.75 -7.94
CA ARG A 82 3.99 -1.47 -7.22
C ARG A 82 2.66 -1.17 -6.54
N GLN A 83 1.54 -1.24 -7.24
CA GLN A 83 0.24 -1.01 -6.61
C GLN A 83 0.00 -1.96 -5.42
N ARG A 84 0.41 -3.23 -5.52
CA ARG A 84 0.33 -4.18 -4.40
C ARG A 84 1.17 -3.79 -3.19
N ALA A 85 2.41 -3.36 -3.42
CA ALA A 85 3.26 -2.84 -2.36
C ALA A 85 2.60 -1.64 -1.65
N LYS A 86 1.84 -0.83 -2.39
CA LYS A 86 1.21 0.43 -1.92
C LYS A 86 0.05 0.08 -1.01
N SER A 87 -0.74 -0.88 -1.46
CA SER A 87 -1.85 -1.44 -0.72
C SER A 87 -1.37 -2.13 0.56
N ALA A 88 -0.31 -2.93 0.50
CA ALA A 88 0.30 -3.58 1.67
C ALA A 88 0.83 -2.54 2.68
N ALA A 89 1.57 -1.53 2.22
CA ALA A 89 2.07 -0.43 3.07
C ALA A 89 0.93 0.39 3.68
N CYS A 90 -0.11 0.68 2.91
CA CYS A 90 -1.31 1.35 3.41
C CYS A 90 -1.97 0.55 4.52
N LEU A 91 -2.18 -0.76 4.31
CA LEU A 91 -2.77 -1.62 5.33
C LEU A 91 -1.89 -1.74 6.58
N ALA A 92 -0.59 -1.97 6.40
CA ALA A 92 0.37 -2.04 7.50
C ALA A 92 0.31 -0.76 8.35
N TYR A 93 0.32 0.41 7.71
CA TYR A 93 0.18 1.72 8.37
C TYR A 93 -1.13 1.85 9.14
N GLN A 94 -2.27 1.44 8.57
CA GLN A 94 -3.55 1.49 9.28
C GLN A 94 -3.61 0.54 10.48
N CYS A 95 -2.77 -0.51 10.46
CA CYS A 95 -2.67 -1.53 11.51
C CYS A 95 -1.58 -1.23 12.55
N THR A 96 -0.98 -0.03 12.59
CA THR A 96 0.07 0.33 13.57
C THR A 96 -0.45 0.67 14.97
N GLU A 97 -1.75 0.52 15.22
CA GLU A 97 -2.40 1.04 16.43
C GLU A 97 -2.52 -0.02 17.52
N GLY A 98 -2.26 0.42 18.76
CA GLY A 98 -2.26 -0.40 19.96
C GLY A 98 -1.47 -1.71 19.81
N ASP A 99 -2.09 -2.85 20.10
CA ASP A 99 -1.40 -4.15 20.14
C ASP A 99 -1.45 -4.93 18.81
N VAL A 100 -2.12 -4.38 17.78
CA VAL A 100 -2.27 -5.04 16.47
C VAL A 100 -0.93 -5.41 15.81
N PRO A 101 0.10 -4.55 15.82
CA PRO A 101 1.42 -4.89 15.26
C PRO A 101 2.06 -6.10 15.91
N GLU A 102 1.77 -6.35 17.19
CA GLU A 102 2.38 -7.43 17.94
C GLU A 102 1.75 -8.80 17.68
N THR A 103 0.56 -8.83 17.08
CA THR A 103 -0.12 -10.06 16.69
C THR A 103 0.68 -10.83 15.63
N PRO A 104 0.54 -12.17 15.56
CA PRO A 104 1.23 -12.96 14.54
C PRO A 104 0.94 -12.52 13.10
N LEU A 105 -0.30 -12.09 12.81
CA LEU A 105 -0.67 -11.59 11.47
C LEU A 105 -0.13 -10.17 11.22
N GLY A 106 -0.13 -9.30 12.24
CA GLY A 106 0.48 -7.96 12.15
C GLY A 106 1.95 -8.03 11.79
N LYS A 107 2.73 -8.89 12.48
CA LYS A 107 4.16 -9.12 12.18
C LYS A 107 4.39 -9.66 10.77
N ARG A 108 3.52 -10.55 10.30
CA ARG A 108 3.60 -11.06 8.92
C ARG A 108 3.29 -9.97 7.89
N LEU A 109 2.30 -9.13 8.16
CA LEU A 109 1.96 -8.01 7.28
C LEU A 109 3.13 -7.03 7.17
N ASP A 110 3.78 -6.68 8.28
CA ASP A 110 4.99 -5.84 8.31
C ASP A 110 6.13 -6.46 7.49
N ALA A 111 6.39 -7.76 7.67
CA ALA A 111 7.40 -8.48 6.89
C ALA A 111 7.09 -8.51 5.39
N VAL A 112 5.82 -8.69 5.01
CA VAL A 112 5.37 -8.67 3.60
C VAL A 112 5.51 -7.27 3.00
N GLU A 113 5.12 -6.23 3.73
CA GLU A 113 5.29 -4.83 3.32
C GLU A 113 6.77 -4.54 3.01
N THR A 114 7.66 -4.88 3.94
CA THR A 114 9.10 -4.64 3.80
C THR A 114 9.69 -5.43 2.63
N ALA A 115 9.29 -6.70 2.47
CA ALA A 115 9.75 -7.54 1.37
C ALA A 115 9.25 -7.04 0.00
N MET A 116 7.99 -6.58 -0.07
CA MET A 116 7.43 -5.97 -1.28
C MET A 116 8.15 -4.67 -1.64
N ALA A 117 8.42 -3.81 -0.66
CA ALA A 117 9.17 -2.57 -0.89
C ALA A 117 10.60 -2.84 -1.40
N ALA A 118 11.26 -3.88 -0.89
CA ALA A 118 12.58 -4.30 -1.35
C ALA A 118 12.54 -4.91 -2.77
N ALA A 119 11.53 -5.72 -3.08
CA ALA A 119 11.37 -6.37 -4.39
C ALA A 119 10.93 -5.38 -5.48
N HIS A 120 10.09 -4.40 -5.12
CA HIS A 120 9.43 -3.47 -6.05
C HIS A 120 9.62 -2.03 -5.60
N PRO A 121 10.86 -1.52 -5.60
CA PRO A 121 11.15 -0.21 -5.05
C PRO A 121 10.35 0.89 -5.77
N TRP A 122 9.68 1.70 -4.96
CA TRP A 122 8.91 2.87 -5.35
C TRP A 122 9.67 3.83 -6.25
N ARG A 123 10.97 3.94 -5.96
CA ARG A 123 11.94 4.76 -6.66
C ARG A 123 12.99 3.85 -7.28
N ARG A 124 13.05 3.81 -8.62
CA ARG A 124 14.15 3.18 -9.34
C ARG A 124 14.99 4.27 -9.99
N GLU A 125 16.31 4.19 -9.79
CA GLU A 125 17.25 5.04 -10.50
C GLU A 125 17.98 4.18 -11.53
N GLU A 126 17.93 4.57 -12.79
CA GLU A 126 18.70 3.95 -13.87
C GLU A 126 19.73 4.94 -14.37
N GLU A 127 21.01 4.60 -14.23
CA GLU A 127 22.08 5.38 -14.85
C GLU A 127 22.22 4.98 -16.32
N TRP A 128 22.33 5.96 -17.21
CA TRP A 128 22.71 5.72 -18.60
C TRP A 128 23.77 6.73 -19.04
N VAL A 129 24.59 6.31 -20.01
CA VAL A 129 25.61 7.16 -20.64
C VAL A 129 25.15 7.47 -22.06
N SER A 130 25.10 8.75 -22.44
CA SER A 130 24.76 9.16 -23.80
C SER A 130 25.86 8.76 -24.78
N ALA A 131 25.57 8.85 -26.08
CA ALA A 131 26.57 8.66 -27.14
C ALA A 131 27.73 9.68 -27.06
N THR A 132 27.51 10.84 -26.43
CA THR A 132 28.50 11.90 -26.21
C THR A 132 29.32 11.72 -24.92
N GLY A 133 29.00 10.71 -24.09
CA GLY A 133 29.71 10.41 -22.84
C GLY A 133 29.08 11.05 -21.58
N ASP A 134 27.99 11.79 -21.74
CA ASP A 134 27.30 12.43 -20.62
C ASP A 134 26.54 11.39 -19.79
N ARG A 135 26.55 11.54 -18.45
CA ARG A 135 25.93 10.60 -17.52
C ARG A 135 24.61 11.16 -17.02
N PHE A 136 23.54 10.41 -17.25
CA PHE A 136 22.20 10.74 -16.79
C PHE A 136 21.68 9.73 -15.78
N VAL A 137 20.86 10.20 -14.84
CA VAL A 137 20.05 9.35 -13.96
C VAL A 137 18.59 9.50 -14.37
N ARG A 138 17.96 8.38 -14.74
CA ARG A 138 16.51 8.30 -14.89
C ARG A 138 15.91 7.92 -13.54
N VAL A 139 15.14 8.81 -12.93
CA VAL A 139 14.41 8.48 -11.70
C VAL A 139 12.98 8.14 -12.08
N PHE A 140 12.57 6.91 -11.79
CA PHE A 140 11.19 6.45 -11.92
C PHE A 140 10.53 6.54 -10.55
N SER A 141 9.57 7.45 -10.41
CA SER A 141 8.78 7.62 -9.18
C SER A 141 7.34 7.90 -9.56
N ASP A 142 6.40 7.12 -9.04
CA ASP A 142 4.95 7.34 -9.22
C ASP A 142 4.48 7.52 -10.68
N GLY A 143 5.06 6.76 -11.61
CA GLY A 143 4.70 6.85 -13.03
C GLY A 143 5.27 8.07 -13.76
N LEU A 144 6.08 8.88 -13.06
CA LEU A 144 6.84 9.99 -13.65
C LEU A 144 8.27 9.53 -13.93
N ILE A 145 8.76 9.93 -15.10
CA ILE A 145 10.15 9.73 -15.53
C ILE A 145 10.85 11.08 -15.43
N TRP A 146 11.84 11.15 -14.55
CA TRP A 146 12.69 12.33 -14.40
C TRP A 146 14.06 12.05 -15.01
N HIS A 147 14.63 13.04 -15.68
CA HIS A 147 15.99 13.01 -16.18
C HIS A 147 16.86 13.94 -15.34
N ARG A 148 17.99 13.44 -14.85
CA ARG A 148 18.99 14.24 -14.13
C ARG A 148 20.31 14.16 -14.88
N ASP A 149 20.91 15.31 -15.18
CA ASP A 149 22.33 15.40 -15.52
C ASP A 149 23.15 15.34 -14.21
N ARG A 150 24.17 14.47 -14.17
CA ARG A 150 24.98 14.26 -12.96
C ARG A 150 26.00 15.38 -12.71
N SER A 151 26.24 16.25 -13.69
CA SER A 151 27.12 17.42 -13.55
C SER A 151 26.51 18.55 -12.73
N GLU A 152 25.18 18.55 -12.57
CA GLU A 152 24.45 19.55 -11.80
C GLU A 152 24.19 19.03 -10.36
N GLY A 153 24.66 19.80 -9.37
CA GLY A 153 24.57 19.46 -7.95
C GLY A 153 23.13 19.28 -7.44
N PRO A 154 22.94 18.89 -6.16
CA PRO A 154 21.63 18.49 -5.66
C PRO A 154 20.57 19.61 -5.63
N GLU A 155 20.87 20.91 -5.72
CA GLU A 155 19.95 21.97 -5.26
C GLU A 155 18.69 22.28 -6.11
N TRP A 156 18.46 21.66 -7.26
CA TRP A 156 17.37 22.06 -8.17
C TRP A 156 15.98 21.42 -7.91
N TRP A 157 15.79 20.71 -6.78
CA TRP A 157 14.52 20.01 -6.45
C TRP A 157 13.24 20.88 -6.40
N ARG A 158 13.30 22.19 -6.67
CA ARG A 158 12.19 23.11 -6.39
C ARG A 158 11.10 23.17 -7.45
N ASP A 159 11.37 23.01 -8.74
CA ASP A 159 10.34 23.29 -9.75
C ASP A 159 10.50 22.42 -11.00
N ALA A 160 9.82 21.28 -11.05
CA ALA A 160 9.68 20.54 -12.31
C ALA A 160 8.21 20.15 -12.50
N ALA A 161 7.56 20.87 -13.42
CA ALA A 161 6.19 20.62 -13.84
C ALA A 161 6.08 19.25 -14.55
N PRO A 162 4.92 18.57 -14.49
CA PRO A 162 4.72 17.28 -15.14
C PRO A 162 4.90 17.40 -16.65
N ALA A 163 5.68 16.49 -17.23
CA ALA A 163 5.92 16.38 -18.66
C ALA A 163 4.61 16.05 -19.39
N GLY A 164 3.98 17.07 -19.98
CA GLY A 164 2.72 16.90 -20.71
C GLY A 164 2.14 18.13 -21.41
N ALA A 165 2.82 19.29 -21.41
CA ALA A 165 2.39 20.43 -22.22
C ALA A 165 3.18 20.46 -23.54
N ALA A 166 2.63 19.82 -24.58
CA ALA A 166 3.00 20.16 -25.94
C ALA A 166 2.48 21.59 -26.24
N PRO A 167 3.27 22.48 -26.85
CA PRO A 167 2.78 23.79 -27.25
C PRO A 167 1.81 23.64 -28.43
N CYS A 168 0.62 24.24 -28.29
CA CYS A 168 -0.14 24.78 -29.42
C CYS A 168 0.24 26.26 -29.56
#